data_AF-A0A2K1NMI9-F1
#
_entry.id   AF-A0A2K1NMI9-F1
#
_cell.length_a   1.000
_cell.length_b   1.000
_cell.length_c   1.000
_cell.angle_alpha   90.00
_cell.angle_beta   90.00
_cell.angle_gamma   90.00
#
_symmetry.space_group_name_H-M   'P 1'
#
loop_
_entity.id
_entity.type
_entity.pdbx_description
1 polymer ?
#
loop_
_entity_poly.entity_id
_entity_poly.type
_entity_poly.pdbx_seq_one_letter_code
_entity_poly.pdbx_strand_id
1 'polypeptide(L)'
;MKSKIISSNVKRLFEYSKKYRKIHLYIYLFSIPLTFFFIANPYILRYMIDEVIFQNKFSLLLPSMLAYITVVVGQVVLAFFENYYASASEADVIKNEQLTLYEKVQKIPSAYNSDSQIGDFLARITSDIDEIANFLVLTKPVIILNIIDVFIILIVLSTFSWQLTLLVLATIPLYYWVLNHFNKKLLDASKKERKEYSKVMESLREKIEGINIIKTR
;
A
#
# COMPACT_ATOMS: atom_id res chain seq x y z
N MET A 1 11.19 11.34 23.56
CA MET A 1 9.81 11.07 24.01
C MET A 1 8.84 10.76 22.87
N LYS A 2 8.83 11.52 21.75
CA LYS A 2 7.95 11.27 20.58
C LYS A 2 8.13 9.88 19.92
N SER A 3 9.36 9.34 19.78
CA SER A 3 9.55 8.03 19.13
C SER A 3 8.99 6.84 19.92
N LYS A 4 8.97 6.91 21.27
CA LYS A 4 8.47 5.85 22.15
C LYS A 4 6.93 5.75 22.15
N ILE A 5 6.26 6.90 21.96
CA ILE A 5 4.79 6.97 21.81
C ILE A 5 4.38 6.42 20.43
N ILE A 6 5.12 6.78 19.38
CA ILE A 6 4.89 6.26 18.02
C ILE A 6 5.04 4.73 18.00
N SER A 7 6.10 4.17 18.62
CA SER A 7 6.28 2.71 18.66
C SER A 7 5.17 1.97 19.43
N SER A 8 4.60 2.58 20.47
CA SER A 8 3.51 1.98 21.26
C SER A 8 2.20 1.93 20.47
N ASN A 9 1.87 2.99 19.74
CA ASN A 9 0.66 3.05 18.92
C ASN A 9 0.74 2.11 17.71
N VAL A 10 1.92 2.01 17.08
CA VAL A 10 2.17 1.03 16.01
C VAL A 10 1.96 -0.40 16.51
N LYS A 11 2.51 -0.76 17.67
CA LYS A 11 2.30 -2.09 18.25
C LYS A 11 0.82 -2.41 18.48
N ARG A 12 0.05 -1.45 19.00
CA ARG A 12 -1.40 -1.60 19.21
C ARG A 12 -2.16 -1.80 17.89
N LEU A 13 -1.80 -1.09 16.83
CA LEU A 13 -2.39 -1.29 15.49
C LEU A 13 -2.06 -2.67 14.92
N PHE A 14 -0.82 -3.13 15.07
CA PHE A 14 -0.42 -4.49 14.67
C PHE A 14 -1.15 -5.58 15.46
N GLU A 15 -1.40 -5.35 16.75
CA GLU A 15 -2.20 -6.25 17.58
C GLU A 15 -3.69 -6.19 17.21
N TYR A 16 -4.23 -5.02 16.88
CA TYR A 16 -5.62 -4.86 16.44
C TYR A 16 -5.89 -5.62 15.14
N SER A 17 -4.90 -5.66 14.24
CA SER A 17 -4.95 -6.47 13.00
C SER A 17 -5.23 -7.96 13.25
N LYS A 18 -4.98 -8.47 14.47
CA LYS A 18 -5.32 -9.87 14.81
C LYS A 18 -6.82 -10.16 14.67
N LYS A 19 -7.67 -9.14 14.79
CA LYS A 19 -9.13 -9.24 14.53
C LYS A 19 -9.42 -9.76 13.11
N TYR A 20 -8.57 -9.43 12.13
CA TYR A 20 -8.74 -9.75 10.71
C TYR A 20 -7.81 -10.87 10.22
N ARG A 21 -7.37 -11.77 11.12
CA ARG A 21 -6.44 -12.87 10.78
C ARG A 21 -6.86 -13.73 9.59
N LYS A 22 -8.17 -13.97 9.41
CA LYS A 22 -8.68 -14.75 8.26
C LYS A 22 -8.45 -14.02 6.94
N ILE A 23 -8.65 -12.70 6.90
CA ILE A 23 -8.37 -11.86 5.72
C ILE A 23 -6.88 -11.94 5.38
N HIS A 24 -6.01 -11.76 6.38
CA HIS A 24 -4.57 -11.91 6.19
C HIS A 24 -4.19 -13.28 5.63
N LEU A 25 -4.79 -14.37 6.14
CA LEU A 25 -4.54 -15.72 5.65
C LEU A 25 -4.88 -15.87 4.16
N TYR A 26 -6.02 -15.35 3.72
CA TYR A 26 -6.40 -15.40 2.30
C TYR A 26 -5.47 -14.57 1.42
N ILE A 27 -5.08 -13.37 1.85
CA ILE A 27 -4.12 -12.55 1.12
C ILE A 27 -2.82 -13.34 0.93
N TYR A 28 -2.23 -13.85 2.02
CA TYR A 28 -1.00 -14.63 1.92
C TYR A 28 -1.14 -15.93 1.12
N LEU A 29 -2.32 -16.56 1.13
CA LEU A 29 -2.59 -17.76 0.33
C LEU A 29 -2.50 -17.49 -1.17
N PHE A 30 -2.86 -16.29 -1.63
CA PHE A 30 -2.75 -15.91 -3.06
C PHE A 30 -1.39 -15.29 -3.40
N SER A 31 -0.82 -14.45 -2.53
CA SER A 31 0.45 -13.76 -2.79
C SER A 31 1.65 -14.71 -2.85
N ILE A 32 1.69 -15.75 -2.00
CA ILE A 32 2.83 -16.69 -1.97
C ILE A 32 2.96 -17.45 -3.30
N PRO A 33 1.90 -18.10 -3.84
CA PRO A 33 1.93 -18.67 -5.19
C PRO A 33 2.34 -17.66 -6.26
N LEU A 34 1.83 -16.43 -6.20
CA LEU A 34 2.16 -15.39 -7.17
C LEU A 34 3.67 -15.10 -7.21
N THR A 35 4.33 -15.14 -6.06
CA THR A 35 5.79 -14.98 -5.94
C THR A 35 6.55 -16.05 -6.71
N PHE A 36 6.07 -17.31 -6.69
CA PHE A 36 6.69 -18.39 -7.48
C PHE A 36 6.55 -18.16 -8.99
N PHE A 37 5.41 -17.65 -9.46
CA PHE A 37 5.25 -17.26 -10.86
C PHE A 37 6.18 -16.10 -11.24
N PHE A 38 6.33 -15.12 -10.36
CA PHE A 38 7.26 -14.01 -10.54
C PHE A 38 8.71 -14.50 -10.71
N ILE A 39 9.13 -15.50 -9.91
CA ILE A 39 10.46 -16.10 -10.00
C ILE A 39 10.59 -17.03 -11.21
N ALA A 40 9.53 -17.74 -11.62
CA ALA A 40 9.59 -18.62 -12.78
C ALA A 40 9.95 -17.85 -14.08
N ASN A 41 9.52 -16.59 -14.20
CA ASN A 41 9.79 -15.74 -15.37
C ASN A 41 11.29 -15.66 -15.75
N PRO A 42 12.22 -15.20 -14.88
CA PRO A 42 13.63 -15.12 -15.23
C PRO A 42 14.28 -16.49 -15.51
N TYR A 43 13.82 -17.59 -14.89
CA TYR A 43 14.34 -18.93 -15.19
C TYR A 43 13.93 -19.41 -16.58
N ILE A 44 12.67 -19.20 -16.98
CA ILE A 44 12.19 -19.58 -18.31
C ILE A 44 12.87 -18.73 -19.38
N LEU A 45 13.00 -17.42 -19.15
CA LEU A 45 13.73 -16.53 -20.06
C LEU A 45 15.19 -16.96 -20.20
N ARG A 46 15.87 -17.28 -19.09
CA ARG A 46 17.24 -17.79 -19.13
C ARG A 46 17.34 -19.09 -19.94
N TYR A 47 16.45 -20.05 -19.70
CA TYR A 47 16.42 -21.30 -20.45
C TYR A 47 16.19 -21.07 -21.96
N MET A 48 15.26 -20.18 -22.32
CA MET A 48 15.01 -19.81 -23.71
C MET A 48 16.25 -19.20 -24.38
N ILE A 49 16.99 -18.34 -23.67
CA ILE A 49 18.18 -17.71 -24.22
C ILE A 49 19.34 -18.72 -24.29
N ASP A 50 19.72 -19.31 -23.16
CA ASP A 50 20.93 -20.12 -22.98
C ASP A 50 20.83 -21.49 -23.67
N GLU A 51 19.68 -22.16 -23.58
CA GLU A 51 19.53 -23.55 -24.03
C GLU A 51 18.84 -23.66 -25.40
N VAL A 52 17.97 -22.72 -25.75
CA VAL A 52 17.21 -22.78 -27.01
C VAL A 52 17.87 -21.92 -28.09
N ILE A 53 18.07 -20.63 -27.84
CA ILE A 53 18.62 -19.69 -28.83
C ILE A 53 20.12 -19.94 -29.04
N PHE A 54 20.93 -19.91 -27.99
CA PHE A 54 22.39 -20.06 -28.13
C PHE A 54 22.81 -21.42 -28.68
N GLN A 55 22.06 -22.49 -28.38
CA GLN A 55 22.35 -23.83 -28.88
C GLN A 55 21.63 -24.15 -30.21
N ASN A 56 20.95 -23.17 -30.82
CA ASN A 56 20.19 -23.31 -32.07
C ASN A 56 19.12 -24.43 -32.05
N LYS A 57 18.55 -24.74 -30.88
CA LYS A 57 17.52 -25.79 -30.69
C LYS A 57 16.11 -25.24 -30.95
N PHE A 58 15.86 -24.66 -32.13
CA PHE A 58 14.61 -23.95 -32.44
C PHE A 58 13.33 -24.80 -32.34
N SER A 59 13.41 -26.13 -32.36
CA SER A 59 12.28 -27.01 -32.09
C SER A 59 11.69 -26.83 -30.67
N LEU A 60 12.52 -26.41 -29.71
CA LEU A 60 12.12 -26.14 -28.32
C LEU A 60 11.61 -24.71 -28.12
N LEU A 61 11.72 -23.83 -29.13
CA LEU A 61 11.34 -22.43 -29.01
C LEU A 61 9.84 -22.27 -28.79
N LEU A 62 9.02 -22.88 -29.65
CA LEU A 62 7.56 -22.77 -29.54
C LEU A 62 7.03 -23.36 -28.22
N PRO A 63 7.44 -24.57 -27.77
CA PRO A 63 7.06 -25.09 -26.45
C PRO A 63 7.47 -24.17 -25.30
N SER A 64 8.68 -23.60 -25.34
CA SER A 64 9.17 -22.72 -24.28
C SER A 64 8.41 -21.38 -24.24
N MET A 65 8.07 -20.82 -25.40
CA MET A 65 7.21 -19.64 -25.50
C MET A 65 5.80 -19.90 -24.96
N LEU A 66 5.21 -21.04 -25.31
CA LEU A 66 3.90 -21.43 -24.78
C LEU A 66 3.94 -21.60 -23.26
N ALA A 67 4.97 -22.27 -22.73
CA ALA A 67 5.17 -22.41 -21.29
C ALA A 67 5.32 -21.03 -20.60
N TYR A 68 6.10 -20.12 -21.20
CA TYR A 68 6.23 -18.75 -20.71
C TYR A 68 4.88 -18.02 -20.67
N ILE A 69 4.11 -18.09 -21.76
CA ILE A 69 2.77 -17.48 -21.83
C ILE A 69 1.85 -18.08 -20.76
N THR A 70 1.87 -19.40 -20.55
CA THR A 70 1.07 -20.05 -19.49
C THR A 70 1.44 -19.52 -18.10
N VAL A 71 2.73 -19.35 -17.82
CA VAL A 71 3.20 -18.78 -16.55
C VAL A 71 2.76 -17.33 -16.40
N VAL A 72 2.91 -16.49 -17.42
CA VAL A 72 2.47 -15.08 -17.38
C VAL A 72 0.96 -14.97 -17.21
N VAL A 73 0.18 -15.78 -17.94
CA VAL A 73 -1.28 -15.80 -17.79
C VAL A 73 -1.68 -16.24 -16.38
N GLY A 74 -1.04 -17.30 -15.85
CA GLY A 74 -1.26 -17.76 -14.48
C GLY A 74 -0.94 -16.68 -13.44
N GLN A 75 0.15 -15.95 -13.64
CA GLN A 75 0.55 -14.81 -12.81
C GLN A 75 -0.52 -13.71 -12.83
N VAL A 76 -1.00 -13.31 -14.01
CA VAL A 76 -2.03 -12.26 -14.15
C VAL A 76 -3.35 -12.68 -13.50
N VAL A 77 -3.76 -13.95 -13.69
CA VAL A 77 -4.98 -14.48 -13.07
C VAL A 77 -4.87 -14.48 -11.55
N LEU A 78 -3.76 -14.97 -10.99
CA LEU A 78 -3.54 -14.96 -9.55
C LEU A 78 -3.48 -13.54 -8.98
N ALA A 79 -2.78 -12.63 -9.65
CA ALA A 79 -2.71 -11.23 -9.26
C ALA A 79 -4.09 -10.56 -9.29
N PHE A 80 -4.93 -10.89 -10.27
CA PHE A 80 -6.31 -10.40 -10.31
C PHE A 80 -7.11 -10.86 -9.09
N PHE A 81 -7.07 -12.15 -8.76
CA PHE A 81 -7.78 -12.66 -7.57
C PHE A 81 -7.24 -12.08 -6.27
N GLU A 82 -5.92 -11.97 -6.12
CA GLU A 82 -5.30 -11.32 -4.96
C GLU A 82 -5.81 -9.89 -4.78
N ASN A 83 -5.75 -9.07 -5.83
CA ASN A 83 -6.21 -7.68 -5.79
C ASN A 83 -7.71 -7.58 -5.52
N TYR A 84 -8.51 -8.46 -6.12
CA TYR A 84 -9.96 -8.51 -5.91
C TYR A 84 -10.29 -8.83 -4.45
N TYR A 85 -9.72 -9.91 -3.89
CA TYR A 85 -9.96 -10.31 -2.51
C TYR A 85 -9.43 -9.28 -1.51
N ALA A 86 -8.28 -8.66 -1.78
CA ALA A 86 -7.72 -7.60 -0.95
C ALA A 86 -8.66 -6.37 -0.91
N SER A 87 -9.13 -5.91 -2.07
CA SER A 87 -10.03 -4.76 -2.18
C SER A 87 -11.41 -5.04 -1.58
N ALA A 88 -11.98 -6.22 -1.84
CA ALA A 88 -13.25 -6.64 -1.26
C ALA A 88 -13.16 -6.73 0.27
N SER A 89 -12.06 -7.29 0.78
CA SER A 89 -11.81 -7.38 2.21
C SER A 89 -11.65 -6.00 2.85
N GLU A 90 -10.97 -5.06 2.18
CA GLU A 90 -10.83 -3.68 2.66
C GLU A 90 -12.20 -3.01 2.81
N ALA A 91 -13.04 -3.09 1.78
CA ALA A 91 -14.39 -2.54 1.81
C ALA A 91 -15.25 -3.16 2.94
N ASP A 92 -15.16 -4.48 3.16
CA ASP A 92 -15.89 -5.14 4.24
C ASP A 92 -15.40 -4.73 5.63
N VAL A 93 -14.08 -4.53 5.80
CA VAL A 93 -13.51 -4.02 7.05
C VAL A 93 -14.01 -2.60 7.31
N ILE A 94 -13.93 -1.72 6.32
CA ILE A 94 -14.43 -0.33 6.42
C ILE A 94 -15.89 -0.34 6.87
N LYS A 95 -16.74 -1.08 6.16
CA LYS A 95 -18.19 -1.17 6.47
C LYS A 95 -18.44 -1.63 7.91
N ASN A 96 -17.77 -2.69 8.34
CA ASN A 96 -17.97 -3.26 9.69
C ASN A 96 -17.50 -2.29 10.79
N GLU A 97 -16.39 -1.60 10.59
CA GLU A 97 -15.88 -0.62 11.56
C GLU A 97 -16.77 0.62 11.62
N GLN A 98 -17.24 1.12 10.48
CA GLN A 98 -18.20 2.24 10.41
C GLN A 98 -19.51 1.87 11.13
N LEU A 99 -20.09 0.69 10.87
CA LEU A 99 -21.30 0.23 11.56
C LEU A 99 -21.10 0.13 13.08
N THR A 100 -19.98 -0.45 13.52
CA THR A 100 -19.64 -0.54 14.95
C THR A 100 -19.53 0.84 15.60
N LEU A 101 -19.02 1.83 14.86
CA LEU A 101 -18.94 3.21 15.34
C LEU A 101 -20.32 3.85 15.43
N TYR A 102 -21.14 3.72 14.38
CA TYR A 102 -22.50 4.27 14.36
C TYR A 102 -23.32 3.76 15.55
N GLU A 103 -23.26 2.45 15.84
CA GLU A 103 -23.94 1.87 17.00
C GLU A 103 -23.46 2.43 18.35
N LYS A 104 -22.18 2.78 18.46
CA LYS A 104 -21.63 3.41 19.68
C LYS A 104 -22.08 4.85 19.82
N VAL A 105 -22.09 5.61 18.72
CA VAL A 105 -22.52 7.01 18.71
C VAL A 105 -24.00 7.12 19.07
N GLN A 106 -24.85 6.22 18.57
CA GLN A 106 -26.28 6.19 18.91
C GLN A 106 -26.57 5.96 20.41
N LYS A 107 -25.61 5.41 21.17
CA LYS A 107 -25.77 5.14 22.62
C LYS A 107 -25.31 6.31 23.50
N ILE A 108 -24.81 7.40 22.93
CA ILE A 108 -24.34 8.57 23.68
C ILE A 108 -25.54 9.39 24.19
N PRO A 109 -25.62 9.71 25.49
CA PRO A 109 -26.72 10.50 26.04
C PRO A 109 -26.84 11.89 25.40
N SER A 110 -28.08 12.34 25.16
CA SER A 110 -28.40 13.58 24.45
C SER A 110 -27.81 14.87 25.06
N ALA A 111 -27.33 14.82 26.31
CA ALA A 111 -26.71 15.95 27.00
C ALA A 111 -25.37 16.40 26.39
N TYR A 112 -24.77 15.59 25.51
CA TYR A 112 -23.54 15.91 24.77
C TYR A 112 -23.80 16.11 23.26
N ASN A 113 -25.07 16.10 22.82
CA ASN A 113 -25.45 16.16 21.42
C ASN A 113 -25.69 17.60 20.96
N SER A 114 -24.66 18.27 20.48
CA SER A 114 -24.84 19.38 19.54
C SER A 114 -24.63 18.86 18.13
N ASP A 115 -25.62 19.05 17.25
CA ASP A 115 -25.67 18.44 15.92
C ASP A 115 -24.42 18.75 15.07
N SER A 116 -23.86 19.96 15.21
CA SER A 116 -22.63 20.37 14.51
C SER A 116 -21.38 19.62 14.99
N GLN A 117 -21.26 19.35 16.30
CA GLN A 117 -20.11 18.63 16.85
C GLN A 117 -20.14 17.14 16.51
N ILE A 118 -21.34 16.55 16.39
CA ILE A 118 -21.51 15.14 15.98
C ILE A 118 -21.16 14.95 14.51
N GLY A 119 -21.60 15.85 13.62
CA GLY A 119 -21.29 15.79 12.19
C GLY A 119 -19.79 15.83 11.92
N ASP A 120 -19.09 16.78 12.55
CA ASP A 120 -17.64 16.93 12.46
C ASP A 120 -16.86 15.75 13.05
N PHE A 121 -17.38 15.12 14.10
CA PHE A 121 -16.80 13.96 14.74
C PHE A 121 -16.94 12.71 13.86
N LEU A 122 -18.13 12.48 13.32
CA LEU A 122 -18.40 11.39 12.39
C LEU A 122 -17.58 11.51 11.11
N ALA A 123 -17.45 12.72 10.55
CA ALA A 123 -16.65 12.94 9.35
C ALA A 123 -15.16 12.59 9.56
N ARG A 124 -14.59 13.04 10.69
CA ARG A 124 -13.20 12.72 11.04
C ARG A 124 -12.98 11.23 11.26
N ILE A 125 -13.83 10.59 12.05
CA ILE A 125 -13.64 9.17 12.37
C ILE A 125 -13.87 8.29 11.15
N THR A 126 -14.81 8.65 10.27
CA THR A 126 -15.02 7.89 9.03
C THR A 126 -13.75 7.88 8.18
N SER A 127 -13.11 9.05 8.00
CA SER A 127 -11.82 9.15 7.32
C SER A 127 -10.71 8.37 8.04
N ASP A 128 -10.65 8.44 9.38
CA ASP A 128 -9.67 7.69 10.15
C ASP A 128 -9.88 6.16 10.05
N ILE A 129 -11.14 5.71 9.97
CA ILE A 129 -11.50 4.29 9.76
C ILE A 129 -11.01 3.81 8.40
N ASP A 130 -11.17 4.61 7.35
CA ASP A 130 -10.70 4.27 6.01
C ASP A 130 -9.17 4.07 6.02
N GLU A 131 -8.41 5.00 6.63
CA GLU A 131 -6.96 4.87 6.77
C GLU A 131 -6.55 3.65 7.61
N ILE A 132 -7.25 3.38 8.71
CA ILE A 132 -6.97 2.23 9.57
C ILE A 132 -7.27 0.93 8.82
N ALA A 133 -8.40 0.83 8.12
CA ALA A 133 -8.77 -0.35 7.36
C ALA A 133 -7.77 -0.62 6.22
N ASN A 134 -7.38 0.42 5.48
CA ASN A 134 -6.33 0.34 4.46
C ASN A 134 -5.01 -0.18 5.06
N PHE A 135 -4.63 0.35 6.22
CA PHE A 135 -3.40 -0.09 6.89
C PHE A 135 -3.46 -1.57 7.27
N LEU A 136 -4.57 -2.02 7.84
CA LEU A 136 -4.75 -3.38 8.33
C LEU A 136 -4.85 -4.39 7.19
N VAL A 137 -5.55 -4.07 6.11
CA VAL A 137 -5.84 -5.02 5.02
C VAL A 137 -4.79 -4.97 3.92
N LEU A 138 -4.31 -3.79 3.53
CA LEU A 138 -3.41 -3.64 2.38
C LEU A 138 -1.97 -3.36 2.80
N THR A 139 -1.74 -2.25 3.50
CA THR A 139 -0.38 -1.73 3.73
C THR A 139 0.47 -2.73 4.52
N LYS A 140 -0.06 -3.29 5.61
CA LYS A 140 0.70 -4.25 6.43
C LYS A 140 1.07 -5.52 5.64
N PRO A 141 0.15 -6.24 4.98
CA PRO A 141 0.51 -7.39 4.15
C PRO A 141 1.54 -7.06 3.07
N VAL A 142 1.36 -5.95 2.35
CA VAL A 142 2.30 -5.51 1.30
C VAL A 142 3.70 -5.31 1.85
N ILE A 143 3.86 -4.67 3.01
CA ILE A 143 5.18 -4.51 3.64
C ILE A 143 5.83 -5.87 3.95
N ILE A 144 5.06 -6.80 4.51
CA ILE A 144 5.56 -8.14 4.87
C ILE A 144 5.95 -8.93 3.61
N LEU A 145 5.11 -8.91 2.58
CA LEU A 145 5.34 -9.58 1.30
C LEU A 145 6.55 -9.01 0.58
N ASN A 146 6.68 -7.68 0.49
CA ASN A 146 7.85 -7.05 -0.11
C ASN A 146 9.16 -7.44 0.59
N ILE A 147 9.15 -7.57 1.92
CA ILE A 147 10.33 -8.05 2.65
C ILE A 147 10.65 -9.49 2.24
N ILE A 148 9.65 -10.36 2.20
CA ILE A 148 9.80 -11.76 1.77
C ILE A 148 10.32 -11.82 0.33
N ASP A 149 9.75 -11.06 -0.59
CA ASP A 149 10.13 -11.01 -2.00
C ASP A 149 11.58 -10.57 -2.17
N VAL A 150 12.01 -9.53 -1.44
CA VAL A 150 13.41 -9.09 -1.44
C VAL A 150 14.35 -10.23 -1.02
N PHE A 151 14.01 -10.97 0.03
CA PHE A 151 14.84 -12.11 0.45
C PHE A 151 14.86 -13.22 -0.60
N ILE A 152 13.71 -13.57 -1.18
CA ILE A 152 13.63 -14.64 -2.17
C ILE A 152 14.39 -14.24 -3.45
N ILE A 153 14.22 -13.01 -3.93
CA ILE A 153 14.94 -12.48 -5.10
C ILE A 153 16.45 -12.48 -4.84
N LEU A 154 16.91 -12.08 -3.66
CA LEU A 154 18.33 -12.12 -3.32
C LEU A 154 18.90 -13.54 -3.32
N ILE A 155 18.14 -14.53 -2.81
CA ILE A 155 18.53 -15.94 -2.86
C ILE A 155 18.64 -16.40 -4.32
N VAL A 156 17.62 -16.13 -5.14
CA VAL A 156 17.60 -16.50 -6.57
C VAL A 156 18.72 -15.83 -7.37
N LEU A 157 18.99 -14.55 -7.14
CA LEU A 157 20.10 -13.87 -7.82
C LEU A 157 21.45 -14.46 -7.42
N SER A 158 21.60 -14.82 -6.13
CA SER A 158 22.83 -15.43 -5.63
C SER A 158 23.08 -16.82 -6.22
N THR A 159 22.03 -17.57 -6.61
CA THR A 159 22.19 -18.84 -7.34
C THR A 159 22.57 -18.62 -8.81
N PHE A 160 22.24 -17.46 -9.40
CA PHE A 160 22.64 -17.11 -10.77
C PHE A 160 24.08 -16.61 -10.85
N SER A 161 24.44 -15.61 -10.04
CA SER A 161 25.78 -15.07 -9.96
C SER A 161 25.91 -14.16 -8.73
N TRP A 162 26.86 -14.48 -7.85
CA TRP A 162 27.15 -13.64 -6.68
C TRP A 162 27.66 -12.25 -7.08
N GLN A 163 28.34 -12.11 -8.22
CA GLN A 163 28.79 -10.84 -8.76
C GLN A 163 27.61 -9.94 -9.17
N LEU A 164 26.59 -10.52 -9.82
CA LEU A 164 25.37 -9.81 -10.17
C LEU A 164 24.62 -9.35 -8.91
N THR A 165 24.52 -10.22 -7.90
CA THR A 165 23.90 -9.87 -6.60
C THR A 165 24.60 -8.68 -5.94
N LEU A 166 25.93 -8.66 -5.89
CA LEU A 166 26.68 -7.54 -5.31
C LEU A 166 26.46 -6.23 -6.08
N LEU A 167 26.39 -6.30 -7.41
CA LEU A 167 26.08 -5.14 -8.24
C LEU A 167 24.69 -4.59 -7.90
N VAL A 168 23.68 -5.46 -7.82
CA VAL A 168 22.32 -5.06 -7.43
C VAL A 168 22.28 -4.48 -6.02
N LEU A 169 22.93 -5.12 -5.04
CA LEU A 169 23.02 -4.60 -3.67
C LEU A 169 23.71 -3.23 -3.60
N ALA A 170 24.71 -2.98 -4.45
CA ALA A 170 25.37 -1.68 -4.54
C ALA A 170 24.45 -0.58 -5.10
N THR A 171 23.41 -0.93 -5.86
CA THR A 171 22.43 0.06 -6.33
C THR A 171 21.44 0.50 -5.24
N ILE A 172 21.21 -0.30 -4.20
CA ILE A 172 20.32 0.03 -3.07
C ILE A 172 20.72 1.33 -2.34
N PRO A 173 21.98 1.52 -1.88
CA PRO A 173 22.36 2.76 -1.21
C PRO A 173 22.29 3.97 -2.14
N LEU A 174 22.60 3.79 -3.43
CA LEU A 174 22.46 4.85 -4.43
C LEU A 174 20.99 5.26 -4.57
N TYR A 175 20.09 4.29 -4.73
CA TYR A 175 18.65 4.53 -4.79
C TYR A 175 18.13 5.23 -3.53
N TYR A 176 18.54 4.75 -2.34
CA TYR A 176 18.17 5.37 -1.06
C TYR A 176 18.61 6.83 -0.97
N TRP A 177 19.84 7.14 -1.40
CA TRP A 177 20.37 8.49 -1.37
C TRP A 177 19.60 9.44 -2.30
N VAL A 178 19.36 9.00 -3.54
CA VAL A 178 18.57 9.76 -4.52
C VAL A 178 17.15 9.98 -4.00
N LEU A 179 16.49 8.91 -3.54
CA LEU A 179 15.13 8.97 -3.04
C LEU A 179 14.99 9.92 -1.84
N ASN A 180 15.92 9.88 -0.88
CA ASN A 180 15.89 10.78 0.27
C ASN A 180 16.09 12.25 -0.11
N HIS A 181 16.96 12.52 -1.09
CA HIS A 181 17.17 13.88 -1.60
C HIS A 181 15.91 14.43 -2.27
N PHE A 182 15.26 13.63 -3.12
CA PHE A 182 14.00 14.02 -3.77
C PHE A 182 12.84 14.15 -2.78
N ASN A 183 12.69 13.21 -1.84
CA ASN A 183 11.64 13.26 -0.83
C ASN A 183 11.71 14.53 0.04
N LYS A 184 12.91 14.96 0.44
CA LYS A 184 13.06 16.23 1.17
C LYS A 184 12.55 17.42 0.36
N LYS A 185 12.96 17.51 -0.91
CA LYS A 185 12.50 18.58 -1.82
C LYS A 185 10.99 18.55 -2.02
N LEU A 186 10.42 17.35 -2.20
CA LEU A 186 8.98 17.17 -2.37
C LEU A 186 8.22 17.63 -1.12
N LEU A 187 8.66 17.22 0.06
CA LEU A 187 8.04 17.61 1.33
C LEU A 187 8.07 19.12 1.55
N ASP A 188 9.18 19.77 1.20
CA ASP A 188 9.31 21.23 1.34
C ASP A 188 8.46 21.97 0.30
N ALA A 189 8.37 21.47 -0.93
CA ALA A 189 7.45 21.99 -1.95
C ALA A 189 6.00 21.87 -1.49
N SER A 190 5.55 20.71 -1.00
CA SER A 190 4.19 20.51 -0.49
C SER A 190 3.89 21.39 0.73
N LYS A 191 4.88 21.66 1.60
CA LYS A 191 4.71 22.62 2.71
C LYS A 191 4.50 24.04 2.18
N LYS A 192 5.26 24.45 1.16
CA LYS A 192 5.12 25.78 0.54
C LYS A 192 3.76 25.92 -0.13
N GLU A 193 3.34 24.91 -0.90
CA GLU A 193 2.02 24.86 -1.54
C GLU A 193 0.89 24.97 -0.51
N ARG A 194 0.92 24.18 0.56
CA ARG A 194 -0.05 24.27 1.66
C ARG A 194 -0.11 25.68 2.27
N LYS A 195 1.05 26.34 2.45
CA LYS A 195 1.11 27.69 3.01
C LYS A 195 0.46 28.72 2.09
N GLU A 196 0.70 28.64 0.78
CA GLU A 196 0.05 29.56 -0.18
C GLU A 196 -1.45 29.28 -0.29
N TYR A 197 -1.86 28.01 -0.29
CA TYR A 197 -3.27 27.64 -0.27
C TYR A 197 -4.00 28.19 0.97
N SER A 198 -3.40 28.10 2.16
CA SER A 198 -3.96 28.68 3.38
C SER A 198 -4.16 30.19 3.29
N LYS A 199 -3.22 30.95 2.71
CA LYS A 199 -3.37 32.40 2.52
C LYS A 199 -4.54 32.75 1.58
N VAL A 200 -4.70 31.99 0.50
CA VAL A 200 -5.83 32.18 -0.42
C VAL A 200 -7.16 31.94 0.29
N MET A 201 -7.25 30.88 1.10
CA MET A 201 -8.43 30.57 1.90
C MET A 201 -8.71 31.65 2.95
N GLU A 202 -7.67 32.18 3.60
CA GLU A 202 -7.79 33.29 4.57
C GLU A 202 -8.33 34.56 3.91
N SER A 203 -7.79 34.95 2.75
CA SER A 203 -8.30 36.11 2.01
C SER A 203 -9.73 35.93 1.50
N LEU A 204 -10.11 34.71 1.07
CA LEU A 204 -11.48 34.38 0.71
C LEU A 204 -12.41 34.51 1.92
N ARG A 205 -11.99 33.99 3.08
CA ARG A 205 -12.74 34.07 4.33
C ARG A 205 -12.97 35.53 4.74
N GLU A 206 -11.93 36.36 4.73
CA GLU A 206 -12.04 37.80 5.03
C GLU A 206 -13.05 38.50 4.12
N LYS A 207 -13.03 38.20 2.81
CA LYS A 207 -13.97 38.79 1.85
C LYS A 207 -15.42 38.36 2.12
N ILE A 208 -15.66 37.09 2.45
CA ILE A 208 -17.00 36.58 2.76
C ILE A 208 -17.53 37.20 4.05
N GLU A 209 -16.70 37.26 5.11
CA GLU A 209 -17.07 37.90 6.37
C GLU A 209 -17.33 39.40 6.16
N GLY A 210 -16.53 40.08 5.33
CA GLY A 210 -16.74 41.47 4.94
C GLY A 210 -18.08 41.75 4.26
N ILE A 211 -18.58 40.83 3.42
CA ILE A 211 -19.90 40.97 2.77
C ILE A 211 -21.04 40.93 3.80
N ASN A 212 -20.93 40.11 4.85
CA ASN A 212 -21.94 40.06 5.92
C ASN A 212 -21.98 41.34 6.77
N ILE A 213 -20.84 42.01 6.97
CA ILE A 213 -20.77 43.27 7.74
C ILE A 213 -21.46 44.42 6.98
N ILE A 214 -21.41 44.42 5.64
CA ILE A 214 -22.02 45.47 4.80
C ILE A 214 -23.54 45.30 4.70
N LYS A 215 -24.07 44.08 4.86
CA LYS A 215 -25.51 43.77 4.71
C LYS A 215 -26.36 44.02 5.96
N THR A 216 -25.74 44.28 7.12
CA THR A 216 -26.44 44.55 8.39
C THR A 216 -26.60 46.06 8.68
N ARG A 217 -26.27 46.93 7.73
CA ARG A 217 -26.43 48.38 7.86
C ARG A 217 -27.46 48.95 6.90
#